data_AF-M1MHY6-F1
#
_entry.id   AF-M1MHY6-F1
#
_cell.length_a   1.000
_cell.length_b   1.000
_cell.length_c   1.000
_cell.angle_alpha   90.00
_cell.angle_beta   90.00
_cell.angle_gamma   90.00
#
_symmetry.space_group_name_H-M   'P 1'
#
loop_
_entity.id
_entity.type
_entity.pdbx_description
1 polymer ?
#
loop_
_entity_poly.entity_id
_entity_poly.type
_entity_poly.pdbx_seq_one_letter_code
_entity_poly.pdbx_strand_id
1 'polypeptide(L)'
;MKVASLTHTLEEYNRSRDVQRTGIHKFRHWFCKKSVLLGMDLIRLQKIVGHSNLEILRNYVNLLTQDLKKDEVVFNPLEDIQRKNKEAKHIRLRK
;
A
#
# COMPACT_ATOMS: atom_id res chain seq x y z
N MET A 1 -14.13 -6.71 27.50
CA MET A 1 -15.31 -6.44 26.63
C MET A 1 -15.62 -7.70 25.84
N LYS A 2 -16.84 -8.25 25.92
CA LYS A 2 -17.24 -9.41 25.10
C LYS A 2 -17.30 -8.96 23.63
N VAL A 3 -16.57 -9.65 22.74
CA VAL A 3 -16.41 -9.31 21.32
C VAL A 3 -17.75 -9.13 20.59
N ALA A 4 -18.78 -9.87 21.02
CA ALA A 4 -20.16 -9.78 20.54
C ALA A 4 -20.81 -8.40 20.72
N SER A 5 -20.41 -7.62 21.73
CA SER A 5 -20.97 -6.30 22.00
C SER A 5 -20.49 -5.26 20.99
N LEU A 6 -19.19 -5.28 20.63
CA LEU A 6 -18.60 -4.35 19.65
C LEU A 6 -19.09 -4.62 18.23
N THR A 7 -19.25 -5.89 17.86
CA THR A 7 -19.82 -6.23 16.57
C THR A 7 -21.27 -5.77 16.48
N HIS A 8 -22.05 -5.99 17.54
CA HIS A 8 -23.46 -5.59 17.56
C HIS A 8 -23.66 -4.08 17.45
N THR A 9 -22.91 -3.27 18.23
CA THR A 9 -23.01 -1.81 18.16
C THR A 9 -22.56 -1.26 16.81
N LEU A 10 -21.53 -1.85 16.20
CA LEU A 10 -21.09 -1.50 14.85
C LEU A 10 -22.15 -1.83 13.79
N GLU A 11 -22.83 -2.96 13.92
CA GLU A 11 -23.90 -3.35 13.02
C GLU A 11 -25.10 -2.41 13.12
N GLU A 12 -25.51 -2.08 14.35
CA GLU A 12 -26.60 -1.14 14.62
C GLU A 12 -26.30 0.26 14.07
N TYR A 13 -25.08 0.76 14.29
CA TYR A 13 -24.63 2.05 13.74
C TYR A 13 -24.64 2.06 12.20
N ASN A 14 -24.20 0.98 11.57
CA ASN A 14 -24.18 0.94 10.11
C ASN A 14 -25.59 0.80 9.52
N ARG A 15 -26.48 0.04 10.16
CA ARG A 15 -27.88 -0.09 9.73
C ARG A 15 -28.63 1.24 9.83
N SER A 16 -28.38 2.04 10.88
CA SER A 16 -28.97 3.38 11.00
C SER A 16 -28.48 4.38 9.94
N ARG A 17 -27.43 4.03 9.20
CA ARG A 17 -26.87 4.80 8.08
C ARG A 17 -27.16 4.15 6.71
N ASP A 18 -28.12 3.22 6.64
CA ASP A 18 -28.46 2.43 5.44
C ASP A 18 -27.30 1.59 4.86
N VAL A 19 -26.28 1.30 5.66
CA VAL A 19 -25.16 0.44 5.27
C VAL A 19 -25.49 -1.01 5.62
N GLN A 20 -25.93 -1.77 4.61
CA GLN A 20 -26.32 -3.18 4.76
C GLN A 20 -25.14 -4.13 5.00
N ARG A 21 -23.93 -3.77 4.55
CA ARG A 21 -22.73 -4.62 4.68
C ARG A 21 -21.92 -4.23 5.91
N THR A 22 -22.18 -4.92 7.01
CA THR A 22 -21.61 -4.62 8.33
C THR A 22 -20.68 -5.74 8.79
N GLY A 23 -19.63 -5.39 9.55
CA GLY A 23 -18.75 -6.36 10.18
C GLY A 23 -17.33 -5.85 10.41
N ILE A 24 -16.73 -6.24 11.53
CA ILE A 24 -15.43 -5.75 11.99
C ILE A 24 -14.29 -6.05 10.99
N HIS A 25 -14.31 -7.24 10.38
CA HIS A 25 -13.31 -7.63 9.36
C HIS A 25 -13.48 -6.83 8.07
N LYS A 26 -14.71 -6.51 7.68
CA LYS A 26 -15.00 -5.64 6.52
C LYS A 26 -14.49 -4.23 6.76
N PHE A 27 -14.60 -3.72 7.98
CA PHE A 27 -14.02 -2.43 8.35
C PHE A 27 -12.49 -2.44 8.26
N ARG A 28 -11.82 -3.51 8.72
CA ARG A 28 -10.38 -3.67 8.56
C ARG A 28 -9.96 -3.70 7.09
N HIS A 29 -10.69 -4.43 6.24
CA HIS A 29 -10.45 -4.45 4.80
C HIS A 29 -10.66 -3.08 4.15
N TRP A 30 -11.72 -2.36 4.53
CA TRP A 30 -11.98 -0.99 4.07
C TRP A 30 -10.84 -0.05 4.45
N PHE A 31 -10.37 -0.11 5.70
CA PHE A 31 -9.26 0.71 6.18
C PHE A 31 -7.99 0.47 5.35
N CYS A 32 -7.61 -0.79 5.13
CA CYS A 32 -6.45 -1.12 4.30
C CYS A 32 -6.61 -0.60 2.86
N LYS A 33 -7.75 -0.89 2.23
CA LYS A 33 -8.03 -0.44 0.85
C LYS A 33 -7.98 1.09 0.73
N LYS A 34 -8.63 1.80 1.65
CA LYS A 34 -8.71 3.27 1.63
C LYS A 34 -7.33 3.90 1.89
N SER A 35 -6.54 3.33 2.79
CA SER A 35 -5.18 3.82 3.09
C SER A 35 -4.25 3.69 1.89
N VAL A 36 -4.32 2.55 1.17
CA VAL A 36 -3.55 2.35 -0.06
C VAL A 36 -3.97 3.35 -1.14
N LEU A 37 -5.28 3.55 -1.34
CA LEU A 37 -5.82 4.54 -2.29
C LEU A 37 -5.41 5.98 -1.98
N LEU A 38 -5.18 6.31 -0.70
CA LEU A 38 -4.70 7.62 -0.26
C LEU A 38 -3.17 7.79 -0.41
N GLY A 39 -2.47 6.78 -0.97
CA GLY A 39 -1.02 6.84 -1.20
C GLY A 39 -0.18 6.53 0.04
N MET A 40 -0.75 5.87 1.05
CA MET A 40 0.01 5.47 2.24
C MET A 40 1.02 4.36 1.88
N ASP A 41 2.26 4.50 2.38
CA ASP A 41 3.30 3.48 2.22
C ASP A 41 2.86 2.12 2.81
N LEU A 42 3.00 1.07 2.00
CA LEU A 42 2.54 -0.28 2.31
C LEU A 42 3.26 -0.91 3.49
N ILE A 43 4.56 -0.63 3.64
CA ILE A 43 5.37 -1.17 4.74
C ILE A 43 4.89 -0.55 6.06
N ARG A 44 4.58 0.75 6.06
CA ARG A 44 3.97 1.43 7.20
C ARG A 44 2.57 0.88 7.49
N LEU A 45 1.74 0.73 6.46
CA LEU A 45 0.39 0.19 6.63
C LEU A 45 0.40 -1.23 7.21
N GLN A 46 1.32 -2.09 6.78
CA GLN A 46 1.49 -3.43 7.34
C GLN A 46 1.80 -3.38 8.84
N LYS A 47 2.72 -2.49 9.25
CA LYS A 47 3.09 -2.31 10.67
C LYS A 47 1.91 -1.82 11.50
N ILE A 48 1.09 -0.91 10.97
CA ILE A 48 -0.10 -0.38 11.65
C ILE A 48 -1.16 -1.46 11.85
N VAL A 49 -1.41 -2.27 10.83
CA VAL A 49 -2.48 -3.29 10.87
C VAL A 49 -2.01 -4.58 11.55
N GLY A 50 -0.70 -4.80 11.67
CA GLY A 50 -0.11 -5.98 12.32
C GLY A 50 -0.29 -7.27 11.52
N HIS A 51 -0.40 -7.18 10.19
CA HIS A 51 -0.51 -8.37 9.35
C HIS A 51 0.84 -9.09 9.25
N SER A 52 0.88 -10.36 9.66
CA SER A 52 2.03 -11.26 9.50
C SER A 52 2.30 -11.60 8.03
N ASN A 53 1.29 -11.56 7.16
CA ASN A 53 1.42 -11.87 5.74
C ASN A 53 1.06 -10.67 4.84
N LEU A 54 1.97 -10.33 3.91
CA LEU A 54 1.84 -9.25 2.93
C LEU A 54 0.86 -9.57 1.79
N GLU A 55 0.42 -10.81 1.68
CA GLU A 55 -0.37 -11.32 0.55
C GLU A 55 -1.72 -10.59 0.39
N ILE A 56 -2.37 -10.23 1.50
CA ILE A 56 -3.59 -9.40 1.47
C ILE A 56 -3.28 -7.98 0.96
N LEU A 57 -2.10 -7.44 1.29
CA LEU A 57 -1.69 -6.11 0.85
C LEU A 57 -1.35 -6.08 -0.64
N ARG A 58 -0.76 -7.16 -1.20
CA ARG A 58 -0.48 -7.29 -2.64
C ARG A 58 -1.71 -7.08 -3.51
N ASN A 59 -2.86 -7.62 -3.10
CA ASN A 59 -4.12 -7.42 -3.83
C ASN A 59 -4.55 -5.94 -3.89
N TYR A 60 -4.26 -5.16 -2.84
CA TYR A 60 -4.53 -3.71 -2.84
C TYR A 60 -3.52 -2.93 -3.67
N VAL A 61 -2.25 -3.35 -3.69
CA VAL A 61 -1.23 -2.75 -4.58
C VAL A 61 -1.65 -2.91 -6.02
N ASN A 62 -2.04 -4.12 -6.44
CA ASN A 62 -2.44 -4.39 -7.82
C ASN A 62 -3.61 -3.52 -8.28
N LEU A 63 -4.55 -3.18 -7.38
CA LEU A 63 -5.61 -2.21 -7.65
C LEU A 63 -5.05 -0.81 -7.92
N LEU A 64 -4.04 -0.38 -7.17
CA LEU A 64 -3.36 0.90 -7.37
C LEU A 64 -2.51 0.92 -8.64
N THR A 65 -1.79 -0.16 -8.94
CA THR A 65 -0.93 -0.26 -10.15
C THR A 65 -1.73 -0.37 -11.43
N GLN A 66 -2.95 -0.94 -11.39
CA GLN A 66 -3.85 -0.89 -12.55
C GLN A 66 -4.22 0.55 -12.94
N ASP A 67 -4.35 1.44 -11.96
CA ASP A 67 -4.58 2.88 -12.20
C ASP A 67 -3.27 3.61 -12.61
N LEU A 68 -2.11 3.21 -12.07
CA LEU A 68 -0.80 3.80 -12.38
C LEU A 68 -0.17 3.33 -13.70
N LYS A 69 -0.64 2.22 -14.29
CA LYS A 69 -0.12 1.66 -15.55
C LYS A 69 -0.23 2.58 -16.77
N LYS A 70 -0.84 3.75 -16.62
CA LYS A 70 -0.75 4.81 -17.63
C LYS A 70 0.61 5.52 -17.68
N ASP A 71 1.43 5.44 -16.64
CA ASP A 71 2.64 6.29 -16.52
C ASP A 71 3.94 5.56 -16.14
N GLU A 72 4.01 4.21 -16.18
CA GLU A 72 5.28 3.53 -15.88
C GLU A 72 6.23 3.53 -17.07
N VAL A 73 6.94 4.66 -17.14
CA VAL A 73 8.32 4.82 -17.59
C VAL A 73 9.14 3.58 -17.23
N VAL A 74 9.75 3.00 -18.25
CA VAL A 74 10.72 1.91 -18.18
C VAL A 74 11.91 2.35 -17.33
N PHE A 75 11.86 2.08 -16.01
CA PHE A 75 13.03 2.28 -15.16
C PHE A 75 14.05 1.19 -15.50
N ASN A 76 15.05 1.53 -16.30
CA ASN A 76 16.15 0.64 -16.67
C ASN A 76 17.34 0.86 -15.71
N PRO A 77 17.65 -0.09 -14.80
CA PRO A 77 18.78 0.04 -13.88
C PRO A 77 20.13 0.19 -14.58
N LEU A 78 20.25 -0.27 -15.83
CA LEU A 78 21.46 -0.12 -16.62
C LEU A 78 21.73 1.33 -17.01
N GLU A 79 20.70 2.17 -17.15
CA GLU A 79 20.87 3.60 -17.44
C GLU A 79 21.50 4.36 -16.27
N ASP A 80 21.12 4.04 -15.02
CA ASP A 80 21.73 4.67 -13.83
C ASP A 80 23.19 4.24 -13.65
N ILE A 81 23.51 2.98 -13.95
CA ILE A 81 24.88 2.45 -13.88
C ILE A 81 25.77 3.05 -14.98
N GLN A 82 25.26 3.22 -16.20
CA GLN A 82 26.01 3.84 -17.29
C GLN A 82 26.32 5.32 -17.04
N ARG A 83 25.43 6.05 -16.37
CA ARG A 83 25.64 7.46 -15.99
C ARG A 83 26.82 7.62 -15.04
N LYS A 84 26.89 6.79 -13.98
CA LYS A 84 27.99 6.83 -12.99
C LYS A 84 29.36 6.51 -13.60
N ASN A 85 29.41 5.61 -14.57
CA ASN A 85 30.66 5.26 -15.27
C ASN A 85 31.18 6.35 -16.21
N LYS A 86 30.34 7.27 -16.70
CA LYS A 86 30.76 8.41 -17.53
C LYS A 86 31.47 9.49 -16.71
N GLU A 87 31.06 9.71 -15.47
CA GLU A 87 31.62 10.75 -14.59
C GLU A 87 33.03 10.38 -14.08
N ALA A 88 33.30 9.08 -13.90
CA ALA A 88 34.58 8.57 -13.38
C ALA A 88 35.77 8.64 -14.36
N LYS A 89 35.59 9.04 -15.63
CA LYS A 89 36.63 8.99 -16.68
C LYS A 89 37.70 10.10 -16.63
N HIS A 90 37.76 10.93 -15.60
CA HIS A 90 38.62 12.13 -15.60
C HIS A 90 39.69 12.19 -14.50
N ILE A 91 39.97 11.11 -13.76
CA ILE A 91 41.04 11.15 -12.75
C ILE A 91 42.39 11.00 -13.44
N ARG A 92 42.95 12.13 -13.91
CA ARG A 92 44.36 12.21 -14.32
C ARG A 92 45.24 12.13 -13.08
N LEU A 93 45.84 10.98 -12.85
CA LEU A 93 46.97 10.86 -11.92
C LEU A 93 48.16 11.57 -12.56
N ARG A 94 48.53 12.73 -12.02
CA ARG A 94 49.74 13.45 -12.41
C ARG A 94 50.94 12.75 -11.76
N LYS A 95 51.90 12.38 -12.61
CA LYS A 95 53.17 11.75 -12.22
C LYS A 95 54.06 12.71 -11.44
#